data_AF-A0A961Y3K9-F1
#
_entry.id   AF-A0A961Y3K9-F1
#
_cell.length_a   1.000
_cell.length_b   1.000
_cell.length_c   1.000
_cell.angle_alpha   90.00
_cell.angle_beta   90.00
_cell.angle_gamma   90.00
#
_symmetry.space_group_name_H-M   'P 1'
#
loop_
_entity.id
_entity.type
_entity.pdbx_description
1 polymer ?
#
loop_
_entity_poly.entity_id
_entity_poly.type
_entity_poly.pdbx_seq_one_letter_code
_entity_poly.pdbx_strand_id
1 'polypeptide(L)'
;GMEVADTTMRELGWPDGYVLTIGLIELACVALYLYPRTSVLGAVLTMGVLGGAMATQLRVENPLFSHILFGLYLGLFMWGGLWLRDARLRAVFPWRDG
;
A
#
# COMPACT_ATOMS: atom_id res chain seq x y z
N GLY A 1 1.03 -20.31 2.84
CA GLY A 1 1.37 -18.92 2.47
C GLY A 1 0.84 -18.63 1.08
N MET A 2 1.57 -19.03 0.04
CA MET A 2 1.14 -18.81 -1.35
C MET A 2 -0.20 -19.48 -1.70
N GLU A 3 -0.46 -20.69 -1.20
CA GLU A 3 -1.72 -21.40 -1.45
C GLU A 3 -2.96 -20.63 -0.95
N VAL A 4 -2.86 -19.97 0.22
CA VAL A 4 -3.94 -19.12 0.77
C VAL A 4 -4.12 -17.86 -0.08
N ALA A 5 -3.01 -17.26 -0.54
CA ALA A 5 -3.06 -16.09 -1.40
C ALA A 5 -3.67 -16.40 -2.78
N ASP A 6 -3.35 -17.57 -3.35
CA ASP A 6 -3.93 -18.04 -4.61
C ASP A 6 -5.43 -18.32 -4.47
N THR A 7 -5.87 -18.94 -3.35
CA THR A 7 -7.31 -19.13 -3.10
C THR A 7 -8.06 -17.80 -3.03
N THR A 8 -7.53 -16.80 -2.33
CA THR A 8 -8.17 -15.48 -2.23
C THR A 8 -8.19 -14.76 -3.58
N MET A 9 -7.11 -14.83 -4.37
CA MET A 9 -7.06 -14.23 -5.71
C MET A 9 -8.06 -14.87 -6.67
N ARG A 10 -8.24 -16.19 -6.60
CA ARG A 10 -9.28 -16.90 -7.37
C ARG A 10 -10.68 -16.46 -6.98
N GLU A 11 -10.96 -16.27 -5.69
CA GLU A 11 -12.24 -15.74 -5.21
C GLU A 11 -12.51 -14.32 -5.72
N LEU A 12 -11.46 -13.50 -5.89
CA LEU A 12 -11.53 -12.17 -6.49
C LEU A 12 -11.62 -12.20 -8.03
N GLY A 13 -11.60 -13.39 -8.66
CA GLY A 13 -11.70 -13.57 -10.10
C GLY A 13 -10.42 -13.31 -10.89
N TRP A 14 -9.24 -13.35 -10.23
CA TRP A 14 -7.95 -13.18 -10.89
C TRP A 14 -7.37 -14.51 -11.39
N PRO A 15 -6.65 -14.52 -12.53
CA PRO A 15 -5.92 -15.69 -12.99
C PRO A 15 -4.79 -16.09 -12.03
N ASP A 16 -4.38 -17.35 -12.09
CA ASP A 16 -3.26 -17.85 -11.29
C ASP A 16 -1.93 -17.20 -11.70
N GLY A 17 -1.05 -16.94 -10.73
CA GLY A 17 0.31 -16.40 -10.95
C GLY A 17 0.48 -14.89 -10.73
N TYR A 18 -0.61 -14.12 -10.55
CA TYR A 18 -0.51 -12.70 -10.21
C TYR A 18 0.02 -12.45 -8.79
N VAL A 19 -0.17 -13.41 -7.87
CA VAL A 19 0.35 -13.34 -6.49
C VAL A 19 1.86 -13.09 -6.44
N LEU A 20 2.64 -13.82 -7.25
CA LEU A 20 4.09 -13.64 -7.30
C LEU A 20 4.49 -12.27 -7.85
N THR A 21 3.80 -11.80 -8.88
CA THR A 21 4.09 -10.50 -9.50
C THR A 21 3.79 -9.35 -8.54
N ILE A 22 2.65 -9.38 -7.87
CA ILE A 22 2.27 -8.38 -6.85
C ILE A 22 3.24 -8.42 -5.68
N GLY A 23 3.60 -9.61 -5.19
CA GLY A 23 4.58 -9.77 -4.11
C GLY A 23 5.96 -9.20 -4.47
N LEU A 24 6.42 -9.35 -5.71
CA LEU A 24 7.66 -8.74 -6.19
C LEU A 24 7.58 -7.21 -6.25
N ILE A 25 6.44 -6.66 -6.69
CA ILE A 25 6.20 -5.21 -6.72
C ILE A 25 6.20 -4.65 -5.30
N GLU A 26 5.48 -5.28 -4.36
CA GLU A 26 5.46 -4.87 -2.95
C GLU A 26 6.85 -4.94 -2.34
N LEU A 27 7.62 -5.99 -2.63
CA LEU A 27 9.00 -6.13 -2.15
C LEU A 27 9.91 -5.01 -2.68
N ALA A 28 9.75 -4.61 -3.94
CA ALA A 28 10.44 -3.46 -4.51
C ALA A 28 10.02 -2.15 -3.83
N CYS A 29 8.72 -1.96 -3.55
CA CYS A 29 8.22 -0.78 -2.84
C CYS A 29 8.79 -0.69 -1.42
N VAL A 30 8.84 -1.82 -0.69
CA VAL A 30 9.43 -1.91 0.65
C VAL A 30 10.93 -1.63 0.61
N ALA A 31 11.65 -2.18 -0.36
CA ALA A 31 13.07 -1.90 -0.53
C ALA A 31 13.34 -0.40 -0.76
N LEU A 32 12.52 0.26 -1.59
CA LEU A 32 12.58 1.69 -1.81
C LEU A 32 12.19 2.50 -0.57
N TYR A 33 11.21 2.03 0.22
CA TYR A 33 10.77 2.65 1.46
C TYR A 33 11.85 2.60 2.55
N LEU A 34 12.58 1.49 2.64
CA LEU A 34 13.68 1.30 3.59
C LEU A 34 14.83 2.29 3.35
N TYR A 35 15.14 2.58 2.08
CA TYR A 35 16.22 3.49 1.73
C TYR A 35 15.79 4.95 1.96
N PRO A 36 16.41 5.68 2.92
CA PRO A 36 15.91 6.98 3.40
C PRO A 36 15.88 8.07 2.33
N ARG A 37 16.70 7.95 1.29
CA ARG A 37 16.73 8.92 0.17
C ARG A 37 15.58 8.70 -0.82
N THR A 38 15.01 7.50 -0.88
CA THR A 38 13.91 7.13 -1.78
C THR A 38 12.64 6.75 -1.02
N SER A 39 12.59 6.96 0.30
CA SER A 39 11.48 6.47 1.11
C SER A 39 10.14 7.08 0.72
N VAL A 40 10.16 8.31 0.21
CA VAL A 40 8.99 8.99 -0.35
C VAL A 40 8.49 8.27 -1.61
N LEU A 41 9.39 7.90 -2.52
CA LEU A 41 9.03 7.14 -3.73
C LEU A 41 8.46 5.77 -3.36
N GLY A 42 9.07 5.06 -2.41
CA GLY A 42 8.53 3.82 -1.87
C GLY A 42 7.12 4.02 -1.32
N ALA A 43 6.91 5.07 -0.52
CA ALA A 43 5.61 5.38 0.07
C ALA A 43 4.52 5.72 -0.97
N VAL A 44 4.88 6.44 -2.03
CA VAL A 44 3.97 6.76 -3.15
C VAL A 44 3.62 5.50 -3.94
N LEU A 45 4.61 4.66 -4.27
CA LEU A 45 4.39 3.44 -5.04
C LEU A 45 3.50 2.45 -4.29
N THR A 46 3.74 2.23 -3.00
CA THR A 46 2.88 1.38 -2.17
C THR A 46 1.45 1.92 -2.12
N MET A 47 1.24 3.24 -2.08
CA MET A 47 -0.12 3.81 -2.15
C MET A 47 -0.80 3.52 -3.48
N GLY A 48 -0.06 3.49 -4.59
CA GLY A 48 -0.57 3.06 -5.89
C GLY A 48 -1.02 1.60 -5.88
N VAL A 49 -0.21 0.70 -5.29
CA VAL A 49 -0.53 -0.72 -5.15
C VAL A 49 -1.77 -0.92 -4.26
N LEU A 50 -1.79 -0.29 -3.09
CA LEU A 50 -2.92 -0.35 -2.15
C LEU A 50 -4.20 0.21 -2.78
N GLY A 51 -4.12 1.31 -3.53
CA GLY A 51 -5.26 1.87 -4.27
C GLY A 51 -5.82 0.90 -5.32
N GLY A 52 -4.97 0.19 -6.05
CA GLY A 52 -5.38 -0.86 -6.98
C GLY A 52 -6.06 -2.06 -6.29
N ALA A 53 -5.54 -2.46 -5.12
CA ALA A 53 -6.16 -3.48 -4.29
C ALA A 53 -7.53 -3.04 -3.76
N MET A 54 -7.67 -1.76 -3.37
CA MET A 54 -8.96 -1.18 -2.96
C MET A 54 -9.97 -1.19 -4.12
N ALA A 55 -9.56 -0.77 -5.33
CA ALA A 55 -10.42 -0.78 -6.51
C ALA A 55 -10.91 -2.19 -6.87
N THR A 56 -10.05 -3.20 -6.71
CA THR A 56 -10.41 -4.61 -6.93
C THR A 56 -11.44 -5.09 -5.91
N GLN A 57 -11.26 -4.76 -4.65
CA GLN A 57 -12.20 -5.13 -3.58
C GLN A 57 -13.53 -4.38 -3.69
N LEU A 58 -13.51 -3.13 -4.14
CA LEU A 58 -14.72 -2.35 -4.48
C LEU A 58 -15.52 -3.01 -5.61
N ARG A 59 -14.84 -3.53 -6.64
CA ARG A 59 -15.50 -4.23 -7.76
C ARG A 59 -16.24 -5.49 -7.32
N VAL A 60 -15.73 -6.18 -6.31
CA VAL A 60 -16.30 -7.43 -5.77
C VAL A 60 -17.32 -7.14 -4.64
N GLU A 61 -17.65 -5.86 -4.40
CA GLU A 61 -18.61 -5.42 -3.38
C GLU A 61 -18.27 -5.91 -1.95
N ASN A 62 -16.99 -6.14 -1.67
CA ASN A 62 -16.49 -6.60 -0.38
C ASN A 62 -16.72 -5.50 0.71
N PRO A 63 -16.92 -5.83 2.00
CA PRO A 63 -17.23 -4.84 3.03
C PRO A 63 -16.22 -3.69 3.09
N LEU A 64 -16.76 -2.46 3.00
CA LEU A 64 -15.98 -1.22 2.96
C LEU A 64 -14.98 -1.11 4.11
N PHE A 65 -15.42 -1.38 5.35
CA PHE A 65 -14.58 -1.17 6.53
C PHE A 65 -13.49 -2.21 6.75
N SER A 66 -13.72 -3.47 6.37
CA SER A 66 -12.75 -4.55 6.63
C SER A 66 -11.78 -4.76 5.48
N HIS A 67 -12.26 -4.72 4.24
CA HIS A 67 -11.48 -5.17 3.09
C HIS A 67 -10.95 -3.97 2.29
N ILE A 68 -11.79 -2.97 2.06
CA ILE A 68 -11.43 -1.81 1.25
C ILE A 68 -10.62 -0.79 2.06
N LEU A 69 -11.11 -0.36 3.24
CA LEU A 69 -10.42 0.65 4.04
C LEU A 69 -9.15 0.14 4.73
N PHE A 70 -8.94 -1.18 4.80
CA PHE A 70 -7.73 -1.74 5.39
C PHE A 70 -6.46 -1.29 4.68
N GLY A 71 -6.46 -1.30 3.34
CA GLY A 71 -5.34 -0.80 2.55
C GLY A 71 -5.09 0.70 2.80
N LEU A 72 -6.15 1.48 2.98
CA LEU A 72 -6.05 2.89 3.33
C LEU A 72 -5.40 3.10 4.71
N TYR A 73 -5.79 2.31 5.72
CA TYR A 73 -5.19 2.39 7.04
C TYR A 73 -3.68 2.09 7.00
N LEU A 74 -3.28 1.02 6.30
CA LEU A 74 -1.86 0.67 6.14
C LEU A 74 -1.08 1.79 5.44
N GLY A 75 -1.65 2.35 4.38
CA GLY A 75 -1.07 3.48 3.65
C GLY A 75 -0.88 4.70 4.55
N LEU A 76 -1.90 5.03 5.35
CA LEU A 76 -1.86 6.15 6.29
C LEU A 76 -0.82 5.93 7.40
N PHE A 77 -0.72 4.72 7.96
CA PHE A 77 0.31 4.39 8.95
C PHE A 77 1.71 4.51 8.38
N MET A 78 1.93 4.04 7.15
CA MET A 78 3.23 4.10 6.50
C MET A 78 3.64 5.55 6.20
N TRP A 79 2.72 6.36 5.65
CA TRP A 79 2.95 7.80 5.42
C TRP A 79 3.12 8.59 6.72
N GLY A 80 2.33 8.28 7.75
CA GLY A 80 2.45 8.89 9.08
C GLY A 80 3.78 8.59 9.74
N GLY A 81 4.24 7.34 9.70
CA GLY A 81 5.56 6.95 10.18
C GLY A 81 6.68 7.65 9.41
N LEU A 82 6.56 7.79 8.09
CA LEU A 82 7.53 8.53 7.29
C LEU A 82 7.53 10.03 7.61
N TRP A 83 6.36 10.64 7.79
CA TRP A 83 6.21 12.04 8.18
C TRP A 83 6.82 12.34 9.56
N LEU A 84 6.70 11.40 10.51
CA LEU A 84 7.36 11.49 11.82
C LEU A 84 8.89 11.29 11.72
N ARG A 85 9.37 10.46 10.79
CA ARG A 85 10.79 10.12 10.65
C ARG A 85 11.60 11.19 9.91
N ASP A 86 11.02 11.88 8.93
CA ASP A 86 11.75 12.81 8.06
C ASP A 86 11.33 14.27 8.28
N ALA A 87 12.22 15.03 8.91
CA ALA A 87 12.05 16.46 9.16
C ALA A 87 11.89 17.28 7.86
N ARG A 88 12.41 16.82 6.72
CA ARG A 88 12.24 17.49 5.43
C ARG A 88 10.82 17.32 4.90
N LEU A 89 10.22 16.14 5.06
CA LEU A 89 8.83 15.91 4.68
C LEU A 89 7.88 16.76 5.53
N ARG A 90 8.17 16.86 6.81
CA ARG A 90 7.43 17.69 7.75
C ARG A 90 7.55 19.18 7.44
N ALA A 91 8.66 19.62 6.85
CA ALA A 91 8.82 21.00 6.37
C ALA A 91 8.00 21.30 5.09
N VAL A 92 7.69 20.28 4.27
CA VAL A 92 6.86 20.42 3.05
C VAL A 92 5.36 20.50 3.39
N PHE A 93 4.94 19.91 4.49
CA PHE A 93 3.61 20.12 5.08
C PHE A 93 3.70 21.10 6.25
N PRO A 94 3.85 22.42 6.00
CA PRO A 94 3.80 23.40 7.07
C PRO A 94 2.43 23.29 7.72
N TRP A 95 2.40 22.76 8.95
CA TRP A 95 1.33 23.08 9.87
C TRP A 95 1.31 24.60 9.95
N ARG A 96 0.21 25.21 9.51
CA ARG A 96 -0.01 26.64 9.67
C ARG A 96 -0.06 26.89 11.18
N ASP A 97 1.07 27.26 11.75
CA ASP A 97 1.11 27.95 13.02
C ASP A 97 0.43 29.30 12.78
N GLY A 98 -0.73 29.47 13.43
CA GLY A 98 -1.47 30.74 13.42
C GLY A 98 -0.77 31.82 14.22
#